data_AF-A0A960T506-F1
#
_entry.id   AF-A0A960T506-F1
#
_cell.length_a   1.000
_cell.length_b   1.000
_cell.length_c   1.000
_cell.angle_alpha   90.00
_cell.angle_beta   90.00
_cell.angle_gamma   90.00
#
_symmetry.space_group_name_H-M   'P 1'
#
loop_
_entity.id
_entity.type
_entity.pdbx_description
1 polymer ?
#
loop_
_entity_poly.entity_id
_entity_poly.type
_entity_poly.pdbx_seq_one_letter_code
_entity_poly.pdbx_strand_id
1 'polypeptide(L)' 'ANDLQNSLDKRVIEPDAKLSAVFGGTEPIKMFEMTKRVSAHIGKAGE' A
#
# COMPACT_ATOMS: atom_id res chain seq x y z
N ALA A 1 -0.56 -15.57 -2.27
CA ALA A 1 -0.51 -14.45 -3.24
C ALA A 1 0.27 -13.34 -2.54
N ASN A 2 1.57 -13.24 -2.84
CA ASN A 2 2.63 -12.39 -2.26
C ASN A 2 2.74 -12.22 -0.74
N ASP A 3 1.71 -12.54 0.06
CA ASP A 3 1.75 -12.68 1.52
C ASP A 3 2.33 -11.45 2.24
N LEU A 4 2.05 -10.27 1.67
CA LEU A 4 2.59 -8.96 2.05
C LEU A 4 1.93 -8.35 3.30
N GLN A 5 1.04 -9.06 3.99
CA GLN A 5 0.55 -8.64 5.30
C GLN A 5 1.40 -9.28 6.37
N ASN A 6 1.88 -8.46 7.31
CA ASN A 6 2.73 -8.95 8.38
C ASN A 6 2.06 -10.11 9.14
N SER A 7 2.85 -11.11 9.52
CA SER A 7 2.35 -12.34 10.11
C SER A 7 1.84 -12.16 11.55
N LEU A 8 2.37 -11.18 12.27
CA LEU A 8 2.04 -10.89 13.67
C LEU A 8 0.96 -9.81 13.79
N ASP A 9 0.99 -8.80 12.92
CA ASP A 9 -0.02 -7.75 12.86
C ASP A 9 -0.54 -7.57 11.42
N LYS A 10 -1.70 -8.17 11.14
CA LYS A 10 -2.36 -8.12 9.83
C LYS A 10 -2.81 -6.70 9.41
N ARG A 11 -2.69 -5.70 10.29
CA ARG A 11 -2.95 -4.30 9.97
C ARG A 11 -1.74 -3.60 9.34
N VAL A 12 -0.57 -4.24 9.36
CA VAL A 12 0.66 -3.77 8.74
C VAL A 12 0.88 -4.49 7.42
N ILE A 13 1.19 -3.71 6.39
CA ILE A 13 1.48 -4.18 5.03
C ILE A 13 2.96 -3.94 4.76
N GLU A 14 3.67 -4.98 4.36
CA GLU A 14 5.09 -4.99 4.00
C GLU A 14 5.20 -5.02 2.46
N PRO A 15 5.39 -3.86 1.80
CA PRO A 15 5.31 -3.79 0.35
C PRO A 15 6.50 -4.45 -0.34
N ASP A 16 6.21 -5.22 -1.40
CA ASP A 16 7.23 -5.68 -2.35
C ASP A 16 7.63 -4.55 -3.30
N ALA A 17 8.62 -4.78 -4.17
CA ALA A 17 9.12 -3.76 -5.10
C ALA A 17 8.01 -3.11 -5.97
N LYS A 18 6.97 -3.87 -6.33
CA LYS A 18 5.86 -3.36 -7.14
C LYS A 18 4.94 -2.48 -6.30
N LEU A 19 4.58 -2.93 -5.11
CA LEU A 19 3.71 -2.20 -4.20
C LEU A 19 4.40 -0.96 -3.62
N SER A 20 5.72 -1.02 -3.41
CA SER A 20 6.52 0.13 -2.97
C SER A 20 6.49 1.28 -3.97
N ALA A 21 6.45 0.97 -5.28
CA ALA A 21 6.33 1.99 -6.32
C ALA A 21 4.97 2.73 -6.26
N VAL A 22 3.91 2.05 -5.81
CA VAL A 22 2.58 2.63 -5.61
C VAL A 22 2.47 3.34 -4.25
N PHE A 23 3.17 2.86 -3.21
CA PHE A 23 3.13 3.50 -1.89
C PHE A 23 4.13 4.65 -1.72
N GLY A 24 4.99 4.88 -2.71
CA GLY A 24 6.04 5.89 -2.68
C GLY A 24 7.19 5.55 -1.73
N GLY A 25 7.38 4.27 -1.40
CA GLY A 25 8.43 3.83 -0.46
C GLY A 25 8.33 2.34 -0.10
N THR A 26 9.43 1.82 0.48
CA THR A 26 9.55 0.43 0.94
C THR A 26 9.16 0.24 2.40
N GLU A 27 8.82 1.32 3.10
CA GLU A 27 8.46 1.26 4.51
C GLU A 27 7.12 0.54 4.70
N PRO A 28 7.00 -0.34 5.71
CA PRO A 28 5.72 -0.93 6.06
C PRO A 28 4.71 0.16 6.43
N ILE A 29 3.47 0.00 5.96
CA ILE A 29 2.40 0.96 6.23
C ILE A 29 1.28 0.31 7.01
N LYS A 30 0.53 1.11 7.78
CA LYS A 30 -0.70 0.64 8.41
C LYS A 30 -1.88 0.75 7.44
N MET A 31 -2.88 -0.11 7.61
CA MET A 31 -4.04 -0.18 6.72
C MET A 31 -4.81 1.15 6.58
N PHE A 32 -4.77 2.03 7.59
CA PHE A 32 -5.44 3.34 7.54
C PHE A 32 -4.70 4.35 6.64
N GLU A 33 -3.43 4.11 6.33
CA GLU A 33 -2.66 4.93 5.40
C GLU A 33 -2.89 4.52 3.93
N MET A 34 -3.45 3.32 3.69
CA MET A 34 -3.66 2.75 2.35
C MET A 34 -4.36 3.72 1.42
N THR A 35 -5.50 4.28 1.85
CA THR A 35 -6.28 5.20 1.02
C THR A 35 -5.47 6.41 0.58
N LYS A 36 -4.64 6.97 1.47
CA LYS A 36 -3.77 8.11 1.17
C LYS A 36 -2.65 7.73 0.19
N ARG A 37 -2.05 6.56 0.36
CA ARG A 37 -0.97 6.10 -0.53
C ARG A 37 -1.50 5.79 -1.92
N VAL A 38 -2.68 5.18 -2.02
CA VAL A 38 -3.29 4.78 -3.29
C VAL A 38 -4.00 5.95 -4.00
N SER A 39 -4.53 6.95 -3.26
CA SER A 39 -5.26 8.07 -3.86
C SER A 39 -4.45 8.89 -4.88
N ALA A 40 -3.12 8.91 -4.77
CA ALA A 40 -2.26 9.56 -5.74
C ALA A 40 -2.26 8.89 -7.13
N HIS A 41 -2.70 7.63 -7.20
CA HIS A 41 -2.70 6.81 -8.42
C HIS A 41 -4.11 6.58 -8.99
N ILE A 42 -5.14 6.96 -8.24
CA ILE A 42 -6.52 6.94 -8.72
C ILE A 42 -6.75 8.28 -9.43
N GLY A 43 -6.69 8.26 -10.77
CA GLY A 43 -7.04 9.42 -11.60
C GLY A 43 -8.45 9.93 -11.30
N LYS A 44 -8.79 11.15 -11.73
CA LYS A 44 -10.15 11.68 -11.58
C LYS A 44 -11.15 10.66 -12.14
N ALA A 45 -12.05 10.16 -11.29
CA ALA A 45 -13.19 9.40 -11.75
C ALA A 45 -14.12 10.37 -12.49
N GLY A 46 -14.07 10.36 -13.82
CA GLY A 46 -14.93 11.15 -14.70
C GLY A 46 -14.23 12.32 -15.39
N GLU A 47 -13.54 12.02 -16.48
CA GLU A 47 -13.57 12.80 -17.73
C GLU A 47 -14.02 11.85 -18.85
#